data_AF-A0A2V8T939-F1
#
_entry.id   AF-A0A2V8T939-F1
#
_cell.length_a   1.000
_cell.length_b   1.000
_cell.length_c   1.000
_cell.angle_alpha   90.00
_cell.angle_beta   90.00
_cell.angle_gamma   90.00
#
_symmetry.space_group_name_H-M   'P 1'
#
loop_
_entity.id
_entity.type
_entity.pdbx_description
1 polymer ?
#
loop_
_entity_poly.entity_id
_entity_poly.type
_entity_poly.pdbx_seq_one_letter_code
_entity_poly.pdbx_strand_id
1 'polypeptide(L)'
;MIIALATSSTLVAQSESPQQPRDLQQSCLAFVQAFYDWYVPTWLTRNLESTATLERWDKSRDPLKFKAQLFSPELVRRLKEDYAAQAKVEGEIVGIDFNPYIGGNAGPLGRYVVGKLTRKGEGYRVKVYCIASGKKDKEPSVEPELVFKDGRWVFVNFRYAEGKEGDDLMSILKLLREERKKNPN
;
A
#
# COMPACT_ATOMS: atom_id res chain seq x y z
N MET A 1 74.36 -7.55 1.12
CA MET A 1 73.28 -7.52 0.12
C MET A 1 72.07 -8.17 0.76
N ILE A 2 71.12 -7.37 1.25
CA ILE A 2 69.91 -7.84 1.93
C ILE A 2 68.75 -7.64 0.96
N ILE A 3 68.08 -8.74 0.58
CA ILE A 3 66.87 -8.73 -0.24
C ILE A 3 65.69 -8.70 0.73
N ALA A 4 64.88 -7.64 0.68
CA ALA A 4 63.61 -7.56 1.39
C ALA A 4 62.45 -7.82 0.40
N LEU A 5 61.70 -8.90 0.62
CA LEU A 5 60.47 -9.24 -0.09
C LEU A 5 59.30 -8.43 0.48
N ALA A 6 58.66 -7.60 -0.34
CA ALA A 6 57.43 -6.92 0.00
C ALA A 6 56.23 -7.74 -0.52
N THR A 7 55.44 -8.32 0.37
CA THR A 7 54.16 -8.96 0.04
C THR A 7 53.09 -7.88 -0.10
N SER A 8 52.50 -7.76 -1.28
CA SER A 8 51.36 -6.88 -1.54
C SER A 8 50.07 -7.52 -0.98
N SER A 9 49.49 -6.91 0.05
CA SER A 9 48.17 -7.26 0.54
C SER A 9 47.11 -6.62 -0.34
N THR A 10 46.35 -7.42 -1.10
CA THR A 10 45.14 -6.97 -1.79
C THR A 10 44.06 -6.65 -0.77
N LEU A 11 43.68 -5.37 -0.67
CA LEU A 11 42.45 -4.95 0.02
C LEU A 11 41.25 -5.51 -0.73
N VAL A 12 40.53 -6.43 -0.08
CA VAL A 12 39.18 -6.83 -0.50
C VAL A 12 38.26 -5.68 -0.13
N ALA A 13 37.80 -4.92 -1.13
CA ALA A 13 36.70 -3.99 -0.97
C ALA A 13 35.44 -4.78 -0.60
N GLN A 14 34.98 -4.63 0.65
CA GLN A 14 33.65 -5.07 1.03
C GLN A 14 32.64 -4.21 0.28
N SER A 15 31.85 -4.83 -0.60
CA SER A 15 30.73 -4.19 -1.26
C SER A 15 29.66 -3.83 -0.22
N GLU A 16 29.76 -2.64 0.37
CA GLU A 16 28.65 -2.04 1.09
C GLU A 16 27.47 -1.90 0.12
N SER A 17 26.35 -2.52 0.46
CA SER A 17 25.08 -2.25 -0.22
C SER A 17 24.84 -0.73 -0.18
N PRO A 18 24.39 -0.06 -1.27
CA PRO A 18 24.26 1.38 -1.29
C PRO A 18 23.40 1.87 -0.12
N GLN A 19 24.03 2.49 0.88
CA GLN A 19 23.34 3.15 1.98
C GLN A 19 22.48 4.25 1.37
N GLN A 20 21.17 4.05 1.38
CA GLN A 20 20.25 5.05 0.85
C GLN A 20 20.21 6.27 1.77
N PRO A 21 19.91 7.47 1.24
CA PRO A 21 19.70 8.64 2.07
C PRO A 21 18.57 8.35 3.06
N ARG A 22 18.88 8.37 4.36
CA ARG A 22 17.91 8.13 5.45
C ARG A 22 16.68 9.03 5.32
N ASP A 23 16.87 10.23 4.79
CA ASP A 23 15.82 11.22 4.56
C ASP A 23 14.75 10.73 3.60
N LEU A 24 15.13 10.00 2.54
CA LEU A 24 14.18 9.48 1.56
C LEU A 24 13.30 8.38 2.18
N GLN A 25 13.90 7.45 2.93
CA GLN A 25 13.15 6.41 3.63
C GLN A 25 12.19 7.00 4.66
N GLN A 26 12.66 7.96 5.46
CA GLN A 26 11.83 8.63 6.46
C GLN A 26 10.69 9.41 5.81
N SER A 27 10.94 10.09 4.69
CA SER A 27 9.90 10.79 3.94
C SER A 27 8.86 9.82 3.35
N CYS A 28 9.26 8.63 2.90
CA CYS A 28 8.34 7.58 2.44
C CYS A 28 7.44 7.11 3.58
N LEU A 29 8.01 6.81 4.75
CA LEU A 29 7.25 6.41 5.93
C LEU A 29 6.27 7.49 6.36
N ALA A 30 6.71 8.76 6.42
CA ALA A 30 5.88 9.89 6.77
C ALA A 30 4.73 10.09 5.78
N PHE A 31 5.00 9.95 4.47
CA PHE A 31 3.98 10.02 3.44
C PHE A 31 2.90 8.94 3.62
N VAL A 32 3.32 7.69 3.84
CA VAL A 32 2.37 6.58 4.05
C VAL A 32 1.57 6.80 5.33
N GLN A 33 2.22 7.18 6.43
CA GLN A 33 1.52 7.46 7.69
C GLN A 33 0.49 8.59 7.53
N ALA A 34 0.85 9.68 6.86
CA ALA A 34 -0.07 10.80 6.60
C ALA A 34 -1.28 10.38 5.76
N PHE A 35 -1.13 9.45 4.82
CA PHE A 35 -2.25 8.86 4.11
C PHE A 35 -3.19 8.10 5.06
N TYR A 36 -2.67 7.23 5.93
CA TYR A 36 -3.50 6.46 6.87
C TYR A 36 -4.11 7.31 7.98
N ASP A 37 -3.43 8.34 8.47
CA ASP A 37 -3.98 9.28 9.46
C ASP A 37 -5.16 10.06 8.89
N TRP A 38 -5.10 10.39 7.59
CA TRP A 38 -6.24 10.98 6.89
C TRP A 38 -7.35 9.95 6.62
N TYR A 39 -6.97 8.78 6.13
CA TYR A 39 -7.91 7.74 5.67
C TYR A 39 -8.69 7.14 6.83
N VAL A 40 -8.03 6.85 7.95
CA VAL A 40 -8.61 6.28 9.17
C VAL A 40 -8.35 7.23 10.34
N PRO A 41 -9.07 8.35 10.42
CA PRO A 41 -8.79 9.41 11.37
C PRO A 41 -9.17 9.02 12.80
N THR A 42 -8.54 9.66 13.79
CA THR A 42 -8.75 9.37 15.23
C THR A 42 -10.20 9.47 15.68
N TRP A 43 -11.01 10.37 15.08
CA TRP A 43 -12.43 10.47 15.42
C TRP A 43 -13.22 9.22 15.04
N LEU A 44 -12.80 8.52 13.99
CA LEU A 44 -13.39 7.25 13.57
C LEU A 44 -12.97 6.14 14.52
N THR A 45 -11.67 6.03 14.81
CA THR A 45 -11.14 4.93 15.65
C THR A 45 -11.68 4.95 17.08
N ARG A 46 -12.18 6.09 17.56
CA ARG A 46 -12.82 6.23 18.87
C ARG A 46 -14.30 5.81 18.88
N ASN A 47 -14.89 5.55 17.71
CA ASN A 47 -16.32 5.33 17.52
C ASN A 47 -16.59 4.24 16.46
N LEU A 48 -15.77 3.19 16.41
CA LEU A 48 -15.86 2.15 15.37
C LEU A 48 -17.19 1.37 15.41
N GLU A 49 -17.83 1.29 16.58
CA GLU A 49 -19.14 0.63 16.75
C GLU A 49 -20.31 1.46 16.20
N SER A 50 -20.09 2.72 15.82
CA SER A 50 -21.15 3.62 15.38
C SER A 50 -21.35 3.53 13.86
N THR A 51 -22.49 2.98 13.44
CA THR A 51 -22.89 2.92 12.02
C THR A 51 -22.87 4.30 11.35
N ALA A 52 -23.36 5.34 12.03
CA ALA A 52 -23.34 6.71 11.50
C ALA A 52 -21.91 7.24 11.30
N THR A 53 -20.98 6.84 12.16
CA THR A 53 -19.56 7.20 12.03
C THR A 53 -18.92 6.48 10.84
N LEU A 54 -19.23 5.19 10.64
CA LEU A 54 -18.77 4.41 9.50
C LEU A 54 -19.34 4.94 8.17
N GLU A 55 -20.62 5.27 8.13
CA GLU A 55 -21.26 5.86 6.95
C GLU A 55 -20.66 7.23 6.61
N ARG A 56 -20.41 8.07 7.62
CA ARG A 56 -19.70 9.35 7.43
C ARG A 56 -18.31 9.13 6.88
N TRP A 57 -17.58 8.14 7.40
CA TRP A 57 -16.25 7.80 6.92
C TRP A 57 -16.30 7.41 5.44
N ASP A 58 -17.15 6.47 5.07
CA ASP A 58 -17.30 5.97 3.70
C ASP A 58 -17.56 7.14 2.71
N LYS A 59 -18.51 8.02 3.03
CA LYS A 59 -18.84 9.19 2.19
C LYS A 59 -17.75 10.25 2.11
N SER A 60 -16.86 10.35 3.10
CA SER A 60 -15.90 11.46 3.23
C SER A 60 -14.43 11.05 3.08
N ARG A 61 -14.16 9.77 2.82
CA ARG A 61 -12.80 9.22 2.75
C ARG A 61 -12.49 8.45 1.49
N ASP A 62 -13.25 8.61 0.42
CA ASP A 62 -12.90 8.07 -0.89
C ASP A 62 -11.54 8.63 -1.40
N PRO A 63 -10.48 7.80 -1.50
CA PRO A 63 -9.18 8.26 -1.97
C PRO A 63 -9.18 8.67 -3.45
N LEU A 64 -10.04 8.10 -4.30
CA LEU A 64 -10.12 8.47 -5.71
C LEU A 64 -10.80 9.82 -5.91
N LYS A 65 -11.67 10.24 -4.99
CA LYS A 65 -12.30 11.55 -5.03
C LYS A 65 -11.40 12.65 -4.46
N PHE A 66 -10.76 12.39 -3.33
CA PHE A 66 -10.08 13.45 -2.56
C PHE A 66 -8.55 13.43 -2.66
N LYS A 67 -7.95 12.29 -3.04
CA LYS A 67 -6.50 12.07 -3.01
C LYS A 67 -5.98 11.28 -4.22
N ALA A 68 -6.67 11.33 -5.37
CA ALA A 68 -6.27 10.60 -6.58
C ALA A 68 -4.83 10.89 -7.02
N GLN A 69 -4.35 12.11 -6.79
CA GLN A 69 -2.98 12.55 -7.10
C GLN A 69 -1.89 11.85 -6.29
N LEU A 70 -2.25 11.12 -5.22
CA LEU A 70 -1.31 10.29 -4.46
C LEU A 70 -1.07 8.92 -5.09
N PHE A 71 -1.86 8.55 -6.10
CA PHE A 71 -1.80 7.27 -6.77
C PHE A 71 -1.27 7.44 -8.19
N SER A 72 -0.69 6.37 -8.74
CA SER A 72 -0.25 6.39 -10.12
C SER A 72 -1.46 6.52 -11.05
N PRO A 73 -1.33 7.21 -12.21
CA PRO A 73 -2.43 7.34 -13.17
C PRO A 73 -3.01 5.98 -13.58
N GLU A 74 -2.16 4.97 -13.71
CA GLU A 74 -2.56 3.62 -14.08
C GLU A 74 -3.37 2.93 -12.97
N LEU A 75 -2.96 3.06 -11.71
CA LEU A 75 -3.71 2.53 -10.57
C LEU A 75 -5.09 3.22 -10.46
N VAL A 76 -5.13 4.55 -10.59
CA VAL A 76 -6.40 5.32 -10.60
C VAL A 76 -7.31 4.85 -11.72
N ARG A 77 -6.77 4.69 -12.94
CA ARG A 77 -7.55 4.25 -14.11
C ARG A 77 -8.20 2.89 -13.85
N ARG A 78 -7.43 1.91 -13.38
CA ARG A 78 -7.94 0.55 -13.12
C ARG A 78 -8.99 0.50 -12.02
N LEU A 79 -8.77 1.23 -10.92
CA LEU A 79 -9.77 1.30 -9.85
C LEU A 79 -11.08 1.95 -10.33
N LYS A 80 -10.99 3.03 -11.13
CA LYS A 80 -12.17 3.66 -11.72
C LYS A 80 -12.90 2.74 -12.69
N GLU A 81 -12.17 2.00 -13.53
CA GLU A 81 -12.76 1.00 -14.43
C GLU A 81 -13.48 -0.10 -13.67
N ASP A 82 -12.90 -0.57 -12.56
CA ASP A 82 -13.50 -1.59 -11.72
C ASP A 82 -14.78 -1.10 -11.03
N TYR A 83 -14.73 0.09 -10.40
CA TYR A 83 -15.91 0.70 -9.78
C TYR A 83 -17.01 1.03 -10.80
N ALA A 84 -16.63 1.47 -12.01
CA ALA A 84 -17.59 1.71 -13.08
C ALA A 84 -18.21 0.41 -13.63
N ALA A 85 -17.50 -0.72 -13.56
CA ALA A 85 -18.06 -2.01 -13.90
C ALA A 85 -19.04 -2.50 -12.82
N GLN A 86 -18.65 -2.41 -11.54
CA GLN A 86 -19.52 -2.76 -10.42
C GLN A 86 -20.82 -1.93 -10.40
N ALA A 87 -20.74 -0.63 -10.73
CA ALA A 87 -21.92 0.24 -10.76
C ALA A 87 -22.95 -0.09 -11.86
N LYS A 88 -22.61 -0.95 -12.82
CA LYS A 88 -23.53 -1.37 -13.89
C LYS A 88 -24.31 -2.64 -13.55
N VAL A 89 -23.92 -3.35 -12.50
CA VAL A 89 -24.49 -4.63 -12.13
C VAL A 89 -25.14 -4.50 -10.77
N GLU A 90 -26.46 -4.72 -10.73
CA GLU A 90 -27.23 -4.72 -9.49
C GLU A 90 -27.29 -6.14 -8.92
N GLY A 91 -27.07 -6.29 -7.62
CA GLY A 91 -27.23 -7.56 -6.92
C GLY A 91 -26.09 -8.58 -7.07
N GLU A 92 -25.10 -8.33 -7.93
CA GLU A 92 -23.91 -9.17 -8.06
C GLU A 92 -22.63 -8.38 -7.79
N ILE A 93 -21.62 -9.07 -7.28
CA ILE A 93 -20.27 -8.53 -7.11
C ILE A 93 -19.45 -8.93 -8.34
N VAL A 94 -19.12 -7.95 -9.18
CA VAL A 94 -18.33 -8.12 -10.41
C VAL A 94 -16.99 -7.38 -10.36
N GLY A 95 -16.72 -6.67 -9.26
CA GLY A 95 -15.48 -5.95 -9.00
C GLY A 95 -14.87 -6.32 -7.65
N ILE A 96 -14.00 -5.46 -7.13
CA ILE A 96 -13.42 -5.63 -5.80
C ILE A 96 -14.52 -5.60 -4.72
N ASP A 97 -14.56 -6.61 -3.86
CA ASP A 97 -15.53 -6.77 -2.77
C ASP A 97 -14.99 -6.40 -1.38
N PHE A 98 -13.78 -5.88 -1.33
CA PHE A 98 -13.07 -5.51 -0.11
C PHE A 98 -12.50 -4.10 -0.20
N ASN A 99 -12.06 -3.55 0.93
CA ASN A 99 -11.38 -2.26 0.92
C ASN A 99 -9.90 -2.42 0.53
N PRO A 100 -9.47 -1.91 -0.63
CA PRO A 100 -8.13 -2.18 -1.14
C PRO A 100 -7.03 -1.47 -0.35
N TYR A 101 -7.37 -0.45 0.44
CA TYR A 101 -6.39 0.35 1.17
C TYR A 101 -6.13 -0.15 2.59
N ILE A 102 -7.00 -1.01 3.13
CA ILE A 102 -6.81 -1.64 4.46
C ILE A 102 -6.87 -3.17 4.40
N GLY A 103 -7.15 -3.74 3.23
CA GLY A 103 -7.10 -5.16 2.97
C GLY A 103 -8.21 -5.96 3.67
N GLY A 104 -9.43 -5.45 3.79
CA GLY A 104 -10.53 -6.20 4.43
C GLY A 104 -11.93 -5.68 4.12
N ASN A 105 -12.95 -6.50 4.42
CA ASN A 105 -14.34 -6.26 4.04
C ASN A 105 -15.14 -5.60 5.19
N ALA A 106 -14.62 -5.65 6.42
CA ALA A 106 -15.28 -5.13 7.63
C ALA A 106 -15.09 -3.61 7.87
N GLY A 107 -14.46 -2.90 6.93
CA GLY A 107 -14.05 -1.52 7.16
C GLY A 107 -12.89 -1.38 8.17
N PRO A 108 -12.66 -0.17 8.71
CA PRO A 108 -11.56 0.08 9.64
C PRO A 108 -11.77 -0.60 10.99
N LEU A 109 -10.75 -1.30 11.50
CA LEU A 109 -10.80 -2.03 12.78
C LEU A 109 -10.02 -1.34 13.91
N GLY A 110 -9.34 -0.25 13.60
CA GLY A 110 -8.42 0.43 14.50
C GLY A 110 -7.64 1.50 13.77
N ARG A 111 -6.54 1.97 14.38
CA ARG A 111 -5.61 2.87 13.69
C ARG A 111 -4.62 2.07 12.85
N TYR A 112 -4.14 2.65 11.75
CA TYR A 112 -3.17 2.02 10.87
C TYR A 112 -1.82 2.71 11.00
N VAL A 113 -0.78 1.94 11.27
CA VAL A 113 0.57 2.46 11.52
C VAL A 113 1.61 1.83 10.60
N VAL A 114 2.52 2.67 10.10
CA VAL A 114 3.65 2.20 9.30
C VAL A 114 4.65 1.41 10.16
N GLY A 115 5.25 0.40 9.56
CA GLY A 115 6.30 -0.41 10.15
C GLY A 115 7.50 -0.51 9.22
N LYS A 116 8.02 -1.73 9.04
CA LYS A 116 9.21 -1.96 8.23
C LYS A 116 9.03 -1.47 6.79
N LEU A 117 10.01 -0.72 6.31
CA LEU A 117 10.16 -0.32 4.92
C LEU A 117 11.22 -1.20 4.25
N THR A 118 10.92 -1.66 3.04
CA THR A 118 11.82 -2.50 2.23
C THR A 118 11.96 -1.88 0.85
N ARG A 119 13.19 -1.68 0.37
CA ARG A 119 13.42 -1.24 -1.01
C ARG A 119 13.11 -2.39 -1.98
N LYS A 120 12.42 -2.09 -3.08
CA LYS A 120 12.12 -3.02 -4.17
C LYS A 120 12.35 -2.33 -5.50
N GLY A 121 13.46 -2.67 -6.17
CA GLY A 121 13.91 -1.98 -7.38
C GLY A 121 14.08 -0.48 -7.12
N GLU A 122 13.38 0.34 -7.91
CA GLU A 122 13.36 1.80 -7.79
C GLU A 122 12.38 2.32 -6.73
N GLY A 123 11.51 1.45 -6.21
CA GLY A 123 10.47 1.81 -5.25
C GLY A 123 10.71 1.29 -3.84
N TYR A 124 9.69 1.50 -3.01
CA TYR A 124 9.62 1.08 -1.63
C TYR A 124 8.34 0.31 -1.37
N ARG A 125 8.42 -0.64 -0.44
CA ARG A 125 7.27 -1.33 0.13
C ARG A 125 7.24 -1.05 1.62
N VAL A 126 6.10 -0.58 2.11
CA VAL A 126 5.93 -0.22 3.53
C VAL A 126 4.92 -1.15 4.15
N LYS A 127 5.29 -1.87 5.21
CA LYS A 127 4.34 -2.65 6.00
C LYS A 127 3.42 -1.72 6.79
N VAL A 128 2.11 -1.93 6.71
CA VAL A 128 1.12 -1.17 7.48
C VAL A 128 0.34 -2.13 8.36
N TYR A 129 0.24 -1.82 9.65
CA TYR A 129 -0.37 -2.67 10.65
C TYR A 129 -1.60 -1.99 11.25
N CYS A 130 -2.68 -2.74 11.41
CA CYS A 130 -3.78 -2.32 12.26
C CYS A 130 -3.36 -2.42 13.74
N ILE A 131 -3.75 -1.42 14.52
CA ILE A 131 -3.76 -1.45 15.98
C ILE A 131 -5.21 -1.32 16.43
N ALA A 132 -5.80 -2.46 16.77
CA ALA A 132 -7.15 -2.59 17.29
C ALA A 132 -7.08 -2.82 18.82
N SER A 133 -7.87 -2.07 19.59
CA SER A 133 -7.93 -2.20 21.06
C SER A 133 -6.55 -2.19 21.73
N GLY A 134 -5.63 -1.36 21.23
CA GLY A 134 -4.26 -1.21 21.74
C GLY A 134 -3.29 -2.33 21.34
N LYS A 135 -3.74 -3.36 20.62
CA LYS A 135 -2.90 -4.47 20.16
C LYS A 135 -2.59 -4.31 18.67
N LYS A 136 -1.30 -4.42 18.33
CA LYS A 136 -0.82 -4.44 16.96
C LYS A 136 -0.97 -5.85 16.38
N ASP A 137 -1.48 -5.95 15.17
CA ASP A 137 -1.52 -7.23 14.45
C ASP A 137 -0.12 -7.79 14.22
N LYS A 138 -0.01 -9.13 14.20
CA LYS A 138 1.24 -9.84 13.94
C LYS A 138 1.72 -9.61 12.50
N GLU A 139 0.79 -9.68 11.57
CA GLU A 139 1.01 -9.45 10.15
C GLU A 139 0.54 -8.06 9.73
N PRO A 140 1.15 -7.45 8.69
CA PRO A 140 0.64 -6.22 8.14
C PRO A 140 -0.74 -6.47 7.49
N SER A 141 -1.66 -5.53 7.69
CA SER A 141 -2.96 -5.55 7.00
C SER A 141 -2.80 -5.35 5.49
N VAL A 142 -1.80 -4.54 5.11
CA VAL A 142 -1.47 -4.20 3.73
C VAL A 142 -0.02 -3.75 3.63
N GLU A 143 0.58 -3.96 2.45
CA GLU A 143 1.91 -3.44 2.12
C GLU A 143 1.83 -2.56 0.85
N PRO A 144 1.56 -1.24 0.97
CA PRO A 144 1.64 -0.32 -0.16
C PRO A 144 3.03 -0.30 -0.80
N GLU A 145 3.02 -0.28 -2.13
CA GLU A 145 4.21 -0.05 -2.96
C GLU A 145 4.22 1.39 -3.47
N LEU A 146 5.37 2.04 -3.36
CA LEU A 146 5.55 3.45 -3.67
C LEU A 146 6.77 3.69 -4.55
N VAL A 147 6.69 4.73 -5.36
CA VAL A 147 7.84 5.29 -6.08
C VAL A 147 7.98 6.78 -5.77
N PHE A 148 9.22 7.27 -5.75
CA PHE A 148 9.47 8.71 -5.71
C PHE A 148 9.66 9.20 -7.14
N LYS A 149 8.73 10.00 -7.64
CA LYS A 149 8.74 10.49 -9.02
C LYS A 149 8.34 11.96 -9.05
N ASP A 150 9.06 12.76 -9.84
CA ASP A 150 8.77 14.19 -10.03
C ASP A 150 8.66 14.95 -8.69
N GLY A 151 9.55 14.63 -7.73
CA GLY A 151 9.61 15.28 -6.42
C GLY A 151 8.53 14.85 -5.42
N ARG A 152 7.73 13.81 -5.71
CA ARG A 152 6.67 13.34 -4.82
C ARG A 152 6.60 11.81 -4.72
N TRP A 153 6.06 11.35 -3.59
CA TRP A 153 5.69 9.95 -3.40
C TRP A 153 4.37 9.63 -4.09
N VAL A 154 4.31 8.46 -4.71
CA VAL A 154 3.13 7.96 -5.42
C VAL A 154 2.92 6.49 -5.09
N PHE A 155 1.71 6.13 -4.67
CA PHE A 155 1.27 4.74 -4.53
C PHE A 155 1.10 4.11 -5.91
N VAL A 156 1.76 2.98 -6.15
CA VAL A 156 1.70 2.24 -7.42
C VAL A 156 0.99 0.91 -7.30
N ASN A 157 0.94 0.32 -6.09
CA ASN A 157 0.26 -0.94 -5.83
C ASN A 157 -0.02 -1.11 -4.32
N PHE A 158 -0.87 -2.08 -3.97
CA PHE A 158 -1.13 -2.49 -2.58
C PHE A 158 -1.08 -4.02 -2.53
N ARG A 159 -0.25 -4.58 -1.64
CA ARG A 159 -0.17 -6.03 -1.43
C ARG A 159 -0.88 -6.48 -0.18
N TYR A 160 -1.38 -7.70 -0.19
CA TYR A 160 -2.10 -8.32 0.92
C TYR A 160 -1.38 -9.59 1.37
N ALA A 161 -1.60 -10.03 2.61
CA ALA A 161 -1.03 -11.28 3.10
C ALA A 161 -1.50 -12.50 2.28
N GLU A 162 -0.65 -13.53 2.18
CA GLU A 162 -0.91 -14.76 1.43
C GLU A 162 -2.27 -15.39 1.82
N GLY A 163 -3.07 -15.77 0.82
CA GLY A 163 -4.41 -16.37 1.02
C GLY A 163 -5.58 -15.56 0.44
N LYS A 164 -5.33 -14.41 -0.19
CA LYS A 164 -6.30 -13.67 -1.02
C LYS A 164 -5.80 -13.76 -2.46
N GLU A 165 -6.53 -14.44 -3.34
CA GLU A 165 -6.06 -14.70 -4.71
C GLU A 165 -5.66 -13.40 -5.45
N GLY A 166 -4.45 -13.40 -6.03
CA GLY A 166 -3.80 -12.20 -6.56
C GLY A 166 -3.15 -11.38 -5.43
N ASP A 167 -1.88 -11.65 -5.13
CA ASP A 167 -1.13 -11.07 -3.99
C ASP A 167 -1.05 -9.53 -3.94
N ASP A 168 -1.57 -8.85 -4.97
CA ASP A 168 -1.63 -7.40 -5.06
C ASP A 168 -2.79 -6.87 -5.91
N LEU A 169 -3.20 -5.65 -5.57
CA LEU A 169 -4.34 -4.94 -6.13
C LEU A 169 -4.28 -4.82 -7.67
N MET A 170 -3.11 -4.56 -8.22
CA MET A 170 -2.94 -4.41 -9.67
C MET A 170 -3.19 -5.72 -10.42
N SER A 171 -2.82 -6.84 -9.81
CA SER A 171 -3.08 -8.19 -10.32
C SER A 171 -4.55 -8.56 -10.19
N ILE A 172 -5.18 -8.27 -9.04
CA ILE A 172 -6.63 -8.47 -8.80
C ILE A 172 -7.45 -7.70 -9.84
N LEU A 173 -7.19 -6.39 -10.01
CA LEU A 173 -7.89 -5.54 -10.98
C LEU A 173 -7.76 -6.06 -12.42
N LYS A 174 -6.61 -6.66 -12.75
CA LYS A 174 -6.40 -7.29 -14.06
C LYS A 174 -7.28 -8.53 -14.20
N LEU A 175 -7.26 -9.42 -13.20
CA LEU A 175 -8.05 -10.65 -13.22
C LEU A 175 -9.54 -10.36 -13.37
N LEU A 176 -10.09 -9.49 -12.51
CA LEU A 176 -11.51 -9.09 -12.55
C LEU A 176 -11.89 -8.50 -13.91
N ARG A 177 -11.02 -7.67 -14.52
CA ARG A 177 -11.25 -7.14 -15.87
C ARG A 177 -11.32 -8.25 -16.92
N GLU A 178 -10.43 -9.24 -16.87
CA GLU A 178 -10.43 -10.35 -17.83
C GLU A 178 -11.61 -11.31 -17.60
N GLU A 179 -12.04 -11.51 -16.36
CA GLU A 179 -13.25 -12.28 -16.03
C GLU A 179 -14.50 -11.64 -16.63
N ARG A 180 -14.69 -10.33 -16.46
CA ARG A 180 -15.81 -9.58 -17.07
C ARG A 180 -15.80 -9.62 -18.60
N LYS A 181 -14.64 -9.80 -19.24
CA LYS A 181 -14.58 -9.98 -20.70
C LYS A 181 -15.00 -11.37 -21.14
N LYS A 182 -14.73 -12.40 -20.32
CA LYS A 182 -15.13 -13.79 -20.61
C LYS A 182 -16.61 -14.00 -20.34
N ASN A 183 -17.12 -13.36 -19.30
CA ASN A 183 -18.51 -13.40 -18.87
C ASN A 183 -19.10 -11.98 -18.90
N PRO A 184 -19.46 -11.47 -20.09
CA PRO A 184 -20.12 -10.17 -20.19
C PRO A 184 -21.56 -10.29 -19.65
N ASN A 185 -21.73 -9.92 -18.38
CA ASN A 185 -23.05 -9.69 -17.77
C ASN A 185 -23.61 -8.33 -18.21
#